data_AF-A0A0F3ILT2-F1
#
_entry.id   AF-A0A0F3ILT2-F1
#
_cell.length_a   1.000
_cell.length_b   1.000
_cell.length_c   1.000
_cell.angle_alpha   90.00
_cell.angle_beta   90.00
_cell.angle_gamma   90.00
#
_symmetry.space_group_name_H-M   'P 1'
#
loop_
_entity.id
_entity.type
_entity.pdbx_description
1 polymer ?
#
loop_
_entity_poly.entity_id
_entity_poly.type
_entity_poly.pdbx_seq_one_letter_code
_entity_poly.pdbx_strand_id
1 'polypeptide(L)'
;MLANFTYVDTGVILGFTPTILEDAKVELKISQEVSEAGTSSNNTPPIFKRKVETVLTANSGETIMIGGLITHNEDVTDTKVPWLGDIPVLGWLFSTLSRSDKSTNMVILITPHIVSNSAEAAYLTKSFQEQMNWNVKDEISKPAASGVGK
;
A
#
# COMPACT_ATOMS: atom_id res chain seq x y z
N MET A 1 15.89 5.68 34.00
CA MET A 1 15.66 4.59 33.03
C MET A 1 15.80 5.20 31.65
N LEU A 2 16.77 4.79 30.85
CA LEU A 2 16.95 5.30 29.48
C LEU A 2 15.99 4.55 28.56
N ALA A 3 15.20 5.27 27.76
CA ALA A 3 14.37 4.66 26.73
C ALA A 3 15.27 4.26 25.56
N ASN A 4 15.19 2.99 25.14
CA ASN A 4 15.85 2.49 23.92
C ASN A 4 14.86 2.55 22.76
N PHE A 5 15.28 3.10 21.63
CA PHE A 5 14.45 3.24 20.44
C PHE A 5 14.98 2.35 19.31
N THR A 6 14.07 1.74 18.56
CA THR A 6 14.41 0.92 17.39
C THR A 6 13.63 1.46 16.19
N TYR A 7 14.35 1.76 15.11
CA TYR A 7 13.75 2.17 13.86
C TYR A 7 13.25 0.95 13.09
N VAL A 8 12.10 1.11 12.45
CA VAL A 8 11.47 0.08 11.62
C VAL A 8 11.21 0.69 10.26
N ASP A 9 11.69 0.03 9.20
CA ASP A 9 11.40 0.45 7.84
C ASP A 9 9.91 0.27 7.55
N THR A 10 9.30 1.32 6.99
CA THR A 10 7.91 1.31 6.56
C THR A 10 7.79 1.80 5.12
N GLY A 11 6.71 1.42 4.44
CA GLY A 11 6.47 1.74 3.03
C GLY A 11 6.27 0.48 2.20
N VAL A 12 6.51 0.61 0.89
CA VAL A 12 6.35 -0.47 -0.10
C VAL A 12 7.72 -1.08 -0.39
N ILE A 13 7.90 -2.34 -0.06
CA ILE A 13 9.11 -3.12 -0.29
C ILE A 13 8.76 -4.26 -1.24
N LEU A 14 9.46 -4.34 -2.37
CA LEU A 14 9.27 -5.38 -3.37
C LEU A 14 10.59 -6.05 -3.68
N GLY A 15 10.70 -7.34 -3.35
CA GLY A 15 11.77 -8.22 -3.78
C GLY A 15 11.25 -9.18 -4.84
N PHE A 16 12.01 -9.38 -5.91
CA PHE A 16 11.68 -10.36 -6.92
C PHE A 16 12.94 -11.04 -7.47
N THR A 17 12.81 -12.30 -7.87
CA THR A 17 13.88 -13.06 -8.53
C THR A 17 13.29 -13.73 -9.77
N PRO A 18 13.58 -13.21 -10.97
CA PRO A 18 13.13 -13.80 -12.21
C PRO A 18 14.05 -14.93 -12.66
N THR A 19 13.47 -15.99 -13.18
CA THR A 19 14.15 -17.08 -13.88
C THR A 19 13.50 -17.28 -15.24
N ILE A 20 14.28 -17.21 -16.31
CA ILE A 20 13.80 -17.47 -17.67
C ILE A 20 13.78 -18.99 -17.88
N LEU A 21 12.61 -19.51 -18.26
CA LEU A 21 12.40 -20.91 -18.59
C LEU A 21 12.38 -21.10 -20.12
N GLU A 22 12.19 -22.34 -20.57
CA GLU A 22 11.90 -22.65 -21.97
C GLU A 22 10.56 -22.02 -22.41
N ASP A 23 10.33 -21.94 -23.72
CA ASP A 23 9.12 -21.36 -24.32
C ASP A 23 8.83 -19.88 -23.95
N ALA A 24 9.87 -19.08 -23.65
CA ALA A 24 9.73 -17.67 -23.26
C ALA A 24 8.84 -17.44 -22.02
N LYS A 25 8.77 -18.43 -21.13
CA LYS A 25 8.13 -18.31 -19.82
C LYS A 25 9.09 -17.71 -18.81
N VAL A 26 8.53 -16.99 -17.85
CA VAL A 26 9.26 -16.39 -16.73
C VAL A 26 8.67 -16.94 -15.45
N GLU A 27 9.49 -17.64 -14.68
CA GLU A 27 9.20 -17.91 -13.28
C GLU A 27 9.61 -16.70 -12.45
N LEU A 28 8.72 -16.23 -11.58
CA LEU A 28 8.95 -15.11 -10.69
C LEU A 28 8.72 -15.55 -9.26
N LYS A 29 9.78 -15.50 -8.45
CA LYS A 29 9.69 -15.54 -6.99
C LYS A 29 9.53 -14.12 -6.47
N ILE A 30 8.42 -13.82 -5.80
CA ILE A 30 8.06 -12.47 -5.37
C ILE A 30 7.87 -12.44 -3.85
N SER A 31 8.41 -11.40 -3.22
CA SER A 31 8.18 -11.04 -1.82
C SER A 31 7.81 -9.55 -1.78
N GLN A 32 6.53 -9.26 -1.54
CA GLN A 32 6.01 -7.90 -1.45
C GLN A 32 5.55 -7.61 -0.02
N GLU A 33 5.98 -6.49 0.53
CA GLU A 33 5.54 -5.98 1.84
C GLU A 33 5.07 -4.54 1.67
N VAL A 34 3.88 -4.24 2.15
CA VAL A 34 3.36 -2.87 2.29
C VAL A 34 3.15 -2.62 3.76
N SER A 35 3.73 -1.54 4.25
CA SER A 35 3.69 -1.20 5.67
C SER A 35 3.39 0.27 5.87
N GLU A 36 2.58 0.55 6.88
CA GLU A 36 2.14 1.90 7.26
C GLU A 36 2.23 2.06 8.78
N ALA A 37 2.76 3.19 9.23
CA ALA A 37 2.77 3.55 10.63
C ALA A 37 1.39 4.08 11.03
N GLY A 38 0.77 3.45 12.02
CA GLY A 38 -0.44 3.95 12.66
C GLY A 38 -0.16 5.16 13.55
N THR A 39 -1.22 5.84 13.97
CA THR A 39 -1.10 6.92 14.96
C THR A 39 -0.96 6.33 16.36
N SER A 40 -0.07 6.90 17.18
CA SER A 40 -0.01 6.59 18.61
C SER A 40 0.18 7.84 19.45
N SER A 41 -0.36 7.82 20.67
CA SER A 41 -0.15 8.86 21.67
C SER A 41 1.19 8.72 22.42
N ASN A 42 1.83 7.55 22.35
CA ASN A 42 2.94 7.16 23.24
C ASN A 42 4.29 6.95 22.51
N ASN A 43 4.56 7.75 21.47
CA ASN A 43 5.82 7.71 20.69
C ASN A 43 6.21 6.32 20.11
N THR A 44 5.27 5.36 20.12
CA THR A 44 5.45 3.97 19.65
C THR A 44 4.27 3.63 18.75
N PRO A 45 4.30 4.05 17.47
CA PRO A 45 3.21 3.78 16.55
C PRO A 45 3.11 2.28 16.24
N PRO A 46 1.89 1.70 16.20
CA PRO A 46 1.72 0.36 15.67
C PRO A 46 2.07 0.36 14.17
N ILE A 47 2.73 -0.69 13.68
CA ILE A 47 3.04 -0.81 12.25
C ILE A 47 2.09 -1.84 11.64
N PHE A 48 1.24 -1.39 10.72
CA PHE A 48 0.39 -2.29 9.94
C PHE A 48 1.20 -2.83 8.77
N LYS A 49 1.25 -4.14 8.60
CA LYS A 49 2.00 -4.80 7.52
C LYS A 49 1.08 -5.71 6.72
N ARG A 50 1.23 -5.68 5.39
CA ARG A 50 0.58 -6.57 4.43
C ARG A 50 1.71 -7.23 3.64
N LYS A 51 1.86 -8.54 3.76
CA LYS A 51 2.97 -9.29 3.16
C LYS A 51 2.45 -10.41 2.26
N VAL A 52 3.03 -10.53 1.08
CA VAL A 52 2.73 -11.58 0.09
C VAL A 52 4.04 -12.20 -0.36
N GLU A 53 4.16 -13.52 -0.22
CA GLU A 53 5.24 -14.32 -0.79
C GLU A 53 4.62 -15.33 -1.75
N THR A 54 5.05 -15.31 -3.01
CA THR A 54 4.51 -16.21 -4.04
C THR A 54 5.58 -16.63 -5.02
N VAL A 55 5.32 -17.73 -5.73
CA VAL A 55 6.05 -18.14 -6.93
C VAL A 55 5.01 -18.32 -8.02
N LEU A 56 5.22 -17.67 -9.16
CA LEU A 56 4.34 -17.79 -10.32
C LEU A 56 5.14 -18.02 -11.60
N THR A 57 4.50 -18.58 -12.61
CA THR A 57 5.05 -18.70 -13.95
C THR A 57 4.09 -18.03 -14.92
N ALA A 58 4.61 -17.11 -15.74
CA ALA A 58 3.83 -16.38 -16.74
C ALA A 58 4.57 -16.33 -18.08
N ASN A 59 3.84 -16.10 -19.17
CA ASN A 59 4.49 -15.74 -20.43
C ASN A 59 4.97 -14.28 -20.38
N SER A 60 6.02 -13.96 -21.14
CA SER A 60 6.47 -12.57 -21.29
C SER A 60 5.34 -11.68 -21.84
N GLY A 61 5.04 -10.60 -21.15
CA GLY A 61 3.98 -9.63 -21.46
C GLY A 61 2.60 -9.99 -20.89
N GLU A 62 2.44 -11.14 -20.23
CA GLU A 62 1.17 -11.55 -19.65
C GLU A 62 1.00 -11.02 -18.22
N THR A 63 -0.13 -10.37 -17.95
CA THR A 63 -0.44 -9.86 -16.61
C THR A 63 -1.15 -10.92 -15.77
N ILE A 64 -0.59 -11.27 -14.62
CA ILE A 64 -1.17 -12.23 -13.68
C ILE A 64 -1.57 -11.52 -12.38
N MET A 65 -2.77 -11.83 -11.87
CA MET A 65 -3.19 -11.44 -10.53
C MET A 65 -2.67 -12.43 -9.50
N ILE A 66 -1.88 -11.94 -8.56
CA ILE A 66 -1.24 -12.77 -7.53
C ILE A 66 -2.10 -12.85 -6.28
N GLY A 67 -2.86 -11.80 -6.01
CA GLY A 67 -3.76 -11.75 -4.88
C GLY A 67 -4.42 -10.40 -4.71
N GLY A 68 -5.32 -10.36 -3.75
CA GLY A 68 -5.97 -9.14 -3.29
C GLY A 68 -6.44 -9.30 -1.85
N LEU A 69 -6.55 -8.18 -1.15
CA LEU A 69 -7.07 -8.14 0.20
C LEU A 69 -8.04 -6.96 0.30
N ILE A 70 -9.30 -7.31 0.56
CA ILE A 70 -10.40 -6.39 0.85
C ILE A 70 -10.58 -6.40 2.36
N THR A 71 -10.44 -5.23 2.98
CA THR A 71 -10.65 -5.03 4.40
C THR A 71 -11.83 -4.08 4.55
N HIS A 72 -12.82 -4.46 5.36
CA HIS A 72 -13.94 -3.62 5.72
C HIS A 72 -13.96 -3.48 7.24
N ASN A 73 -13.95 -2.24 7.73
CA ASN A 73 -14.05 -1.92 9.15
C ASN A 73 -15.26 -1.01 9.37
N GLU A 74 -16.19 -1.44 10.22
CA GLU A 74 -17.37 -0.67 10.63
C GLU A 74 -17.23 -0.38 12.13
N ASP A 75 -17.12 0.90 12.48
CA ASP A 75 -17.06 1.38 13.86
C ASP A 75 -18.36 2.12 14.18
N VAL A 76 -19.19 1.56 15.07
CA VAL A 76 -20.42 2.19 15.56
C VAL A 76 -20.22 2.58 17.02
N THR A 77 -20.23 3.87 17.30
CA THR A 77 -20.15 4.44 18.65
C THR A 77 -21.47 5.10 19.00
N ASP A 78 -22.16 4.57 20.01
CA ASP A 78 -23.36 5.17 20.57
C ASP A 78 -23.03 5.80 21.93
N THR A 79 -23.14 7.13 22.02
CA THR A 79 -22.90 7.91 23.25
C THR A 79 -24.21 8.49 23.74
N LYS A 80 -24.69 8.07 24.90
CA LYS A 80 -25.97 8.51 25.45
C LYS A 80 -25.87 9.05 26.87
N VAL A 81 -26.71 10.03 27.19
CA VAL A 81 -26.89 10.50 28.58
C VAL A 81 -27.64 9.42 29.37
N PRO A 82 -27.12 8.95 30.52
CA PRO A 82 -27.81 7.96 31.35
C PRO A 82 -29.24 8.43 31.71
N TRP A 83 -30.21 7.52 31.71
CA TRP A 83 -31.65 7.76 31.93
C TRP A 83 -32.38 8.55 30.83
N LEU A 84 -31.82 9.62 30.29
CA LEU A 84 -32.47 10.45 29.26
C LEU A 84 -32.38 9.84 27.85
N GLY A 85 -31.28 9.14 27.55
CA GLY A 85 -31.05 8.52 26.24
C GLY A 85 -31.94 7.31 25.95
N ASP A 86 -32.54 6.69 26.97
CA ASP A 86 -33.40 5.51 26.83
C ASP A 86 -34.91 5.86 26.74
N ILE A 87 -35.27 7.15 26.79
CA ILE A 87 -36.67 7.59 26.71
C ILE A 87 -37.22 7.30 25.30
N PRO A 88 -38.31 6.51 25.16
CA PRO A 88 -38.97 6.31 23.88
C PRO A 88 -39.38 7.65 23.28
N VAL A 89 -39.23 7.84 21.96
CA VAL A 89 -39.57 9.07 21.20
C VAL A 89 -38.59 10.25 21.39
N LEU A 90 -38.02 10.47 22.58
CA LEU A 90 -37.17 11.64 22.88
C LEU A 90 -35.68 11.34 23.11
N GLY A 91 -35.30 10.06 23.26
CA GLY A 91 -33.93 9.65 23.59
C GLY A 91 -32.88 10.10 22.55
N TRP A 92 -33.28 10.27 21.29
CA TRP A 92 -32.39 10.71 20.22
C TRP A 92 -31.86 12.15 20.37
N LEU A 93 -32.52 13.02 21.14
CA LEU A 93 -32.00 14.37 21.47
C LEU A 93 -30.88 14.33 22.51
N PHE A 94 -30.75 13.20 23.24
CA PHE A 94 -29.80 12.99 24.33
C PHE A 94 -28.82 11.85 24.04
N SER A 95 -28.75 11.40 22.78
CA SER A 95 -27.81 10.40 22.29
C SER A 95 -27.13 10.87 21.00
N THR A 96 -25.86 10.55 20.85
CA THR A 96 -25.08 10.75 19.64
C THR A 96 -24.66 9.40 19.10
N LEU A 97 -25.14 9.06 17.91
CA LEU A 97 -24.68 7.90 17.15
C LEU A 97 -23.62 8.35 16.14
N SER A 98 -22.42 7.81 16.25
CA SER A 98 -21.35 7.95 15.28
C SER A 98 -21.13 6.62 14.58
N ARG A 99 -21.15 6.62 13.24
CA ARG A 99 -20.79 5.47 12.41
C ARG A 99 -19.60 5.85 11.53
N SER A 100 -18.60 4.99 11.48
CA SER A 100 -17.41 5.16 10.66
C SER A 100 -17.15 3.87 9.87
N ASP A 101 -17.27 3.96 8.55
CA ASP A 101 -17.06 2.85 7.63
C ASP A 101 -15.74 3.06 6.87
N LYS A 102 -14.76 2.17 7.05
CA LYS A 102 -13.46 2.20 6.35
C LYS A 102 -13.28 0.94 5.52
N SER A 103 -13.25 1.11 4.20
CA SER A 103 -12.96 0.02 3.25
C SER A 103 -11.58 0.21 2.61
N THR A 104 -10.76 -0.84 2.59
CA THR A 104 -9.42 -0.83 2.00
C THR A 104 -9.27 -2.01 1.06
N ASN A 105 -9.10 -1.72 -0.23
CA ASN A 105 -8.94 -2.72 -1.28
C ASN A 105 -7.51 -2.68 -1.80
N MET A 106 -6.84 -3.83 -1.84
CA MET A 106 -5.53 -3.98 -2.47
C MET A 106 -5.57 -5.11 -3.47
N VAL A 107 -4.98 -4.90 -4.64
CA VAL A 107 -4.80 -5.91 -5.68
C VAL A 107 -3.36 -5.86 -6.15
N ILE A 108 -2.75 -7.02 -6.37
CA ILE A 108 -1.38 -7.15 -6.84
C ILE A 108 -1.41 -7.81 -8.23
N LEU A 109 -0.94 -7.07 -9.22
CA LEU A 109 -0.82 -7.46 -10.61
C LEU A 109 0.65 -7.44 -10.99
N ILE A 110 1.11 -8.46 -11.72
CA ILE A 110 2.48 -8.51 -12.21
C ILE A 110 2.49 -8.89 -13.69
N THR A 111 3.34 -8.20 -14.44
CA THR A 111 3.55 -8.40 -15.88
C THR A 111 5.06 -8.57 -16.11
N PRO A 112 5.59 -9.80 -16.26
CA PRO A 112 6.99 -9.99 -16.59
C PRO A 112 7.26 -9.59 -18.04
N HIS A 113 8.41 -8.99 -18.32
CA HIS A 113 8.88 -8.72 -19.67
C HIS A 113 10.31 -9.24 -19.84
N ILE A 114 10.53 -10.13 -20.80
CA ILE A 114 11.87 -10.54 -21.23
C ILE A 114 12.37 -9.51 -22.24
N VAL A 115 13.52 -8.88 -21.94
CA VAL A 115 14.15 -7.89 -22.81
C VAL A 115 15.46 -8.47 -23.32
N SER A 116 15.56 -8.68 -24.63
CA SER A 116 16.68 -9.42 -25.23
C SER A 116 17.80 -8.52 -25.73
N ASN A 117 17.52 -7.23 -25.96
CA ASN A 117 18.50 -6.28 -26.47
C ASN A 117 18.28 -4.85 -25.93
N SER A 118 19.30 -4.00 -26.07
CA SER A 118 19.28 -2.63 -25.55
C SER A 118 18.29 -1.70 -26.28
N ALA A 119 18.02 -1.92 -27.56
CA ALA A 119 17.07 -1.12 -28.33
C ALA A 119 15.63 -1.35 -27.86
N GLU A 120 15.28 -2.60 -27.57
CA GLU A 120 14.00 -2.99 -26.97
C GLU A 120 13.85 -2.41 -25.57
N ALA A 121 14.90 -2.45 -24.74
CA ALA A 121 14.90 -1.81 -23.42
C ALA A 121 14.61 -0.30 -23.51
N ALA A 122 15.23 0.39 -24.47
CA ALA A 122 15.02 1.81 -24.71
C ALA A 122 13.59 2.11 -25.19
N TYR A 123 13.04 1.26 -26.07
CA TYR A 123 11.67 1.38 -26.54
C TYR A 123 10.65 1.22 -25.40
N LEU A 124 10.77 0.16 -24.59
CA LEU A 124 9.87 -0.10 -23.46
C LEU A 124 9.91 1.04 -22.44
N THR A 125 11.10 1.56 -22.16
CA THR A 125 11.28 2.71 -21.26
C THR A 125 10.57 3.94 -21.82
N LYS A 126 10.72 4.21 -23.12
CA LYS A 126 10.09 5.35 -23.78
C LYS A 126 8.56 5.23 -23.80
N SER A 127 8.02 4.07 -24.16
CA SER A 127 6.57 3.84 -24.18
C SER A 127 5.96 3.94 -22.78
N PHE A 128 6.66 3.44 -21.75
CA PHE A 128 6.19 3.56 -20.37
C PHE A 128 6.18 5.02 -19.89
N GLN A 129 7.21 5.81 -20.24
CA GLN A 129 7.26 7.25 -19.95
C GLN A 129 6.12 8.02 -20.63
N GLU A 130 5.82 7.70 -21.89
CA GLU A 130 4.73 8.31 -22.65
C GLU A 130 3.36 7.95 -22.06
N GLN A 131 3.16 6.69 -21.68
CA GLN A 131 1.91 6.20 -21.08
C GLN A 131 1.64 6.78 -19.69
N MET A 132 2.69 6.97 -18.87
CA MET A 132 2.54 7.40 -17.49
C MET A 132 2.25 8.89 -17.33
N ASN A 133 2.32 9.71 -18.40
CA ASN A 133 2.18 11.18 -18.37
C ASN A 133 2.86 11.83 -17.14
N TRP A 134 3.93 11.21 -16.63
CA TRP A 134 4.54 11.61 -15.38
C TRP A 134 5.39 12.83 -15.70
N ASN A 135 5.01 13.98 -15.17
CA ASN A 135 5.74 15.24 -15.32
C ASN A 135 7.03 15.20 -14.48
N VAL A 136 7.99 14.35 -14.88
CA VAL A 136 9.27 14.11 -14.19
C VAL A 136 10.08 15.41 -14.00
N LYS A 137 9.87 16.41 -14.87
CA LYS A 137 10.45 17.75 -14.71
C LYS A 137 9.97 18.50 -13.47
N ASP A 138 8.75 18.28 -13.00
CA ASP A 138 8.19 19.01 -11.85
C ASP A 138 8.64 18.42 -10.51
N GLU A 139 9.02 17.14 -10.50
CA GLU A 139 9.49 16.44 -9.31
C GLU A 139 11.00 16.56 -9.11
N ILE A 140 11.77 16.59 -10.20
CA ILE A 140 13.22 16.86 -10.17
C ILE A 140 13.50 18.36 -9.92
N SER A 141 12.56 19.26 -10.24
CA SER A 141 12.71 20.71 -10.00
C SER A 141 12.26 21.15 -8.61
N LYS A 142 11.62 20.29 -7.80
CA LYS A 142 11.44 20.57 -6.38
C LYS A 142 12.79 20.48 -5.70
N PRO A 143 13.36 21.57 -5.16
CA PRO A 143 14.54 21.45 -4.32
C PRO A 143 14.18 20.54 -3.16
N ALA A 144 15.01 19.52 -2.92
CA ALA A 144 14.92 18.68 -1.74
C ALA A 144 14.68 19.60 -0.54
N ALA A 145 13.54 19.44 0.14
CA ALA A 145 13.16 20.32 1.22
C ALA A 145 14.32 20.36 2.23
N SER A 146 14.98 21.52 2.31
CA SER A 146 15.96 21.83 3.33
C SER A 146 15.20 21.94 4.65
N GLY A 147 15.08 20.81 5.32
CA GLY A 147 14.55 20.68 6.67
C GLY A 147 15.69 20.42 7.66
N VAL A 148 16.66 21.35 7.74
CA VAL A 148 17.54 21.46 8.91
C VAL A 148 17.56 22.92 9.36
N GLY A 149 17.03 23.16 10.56
CA GLY A 149 16.90 24.47 11.23
C GLY A 149 15.46 24.65 11.70
N LYS A 150 15.14 24.54 12.99
CA LYS A 150 15.88 24.88 14.21
C LYS A 150 15.63 23.89 15.33
#